data_AF-A0A932GAS6-F1
#
_entry.id   AF-A0A932GAS6-F1
#
_cell.length_a   1.000
_cell.length_b   1.000
_cell.length_c   1.000
_cell.angle_alpha   90.00
_cell.angle_beta   90.00
_cell.angle_gamma   90.00
#
_symmetry.space_group_name_H-M   'P 1'
#
loop_
_entity.id
_entity.type
_entity.pdbx_description
1 polymer ?
#
loop_
_entity_poly.entity_id
_entity_poly.type
_entity_poly.pdbx_seq_one_letter_code
_entity_poly.pdbx_strand_id
1 'polypeptide(L)'
;MPKQKPLKSERRADTAAAIPTKQFFVSMLTRDISLADAILDLIDNCLDGALRIAGKKNPNYSKHTIKIDLSGDEFAIEDDCGGIPREIAIKYAFKMGREPDDDRDADAETIGMYGVGMKRAIFKMGRDSLVRTLFDGDAFEVPISSAWLDNKDWEPLPMKDSPPETRLKKPGTRIEVRTLHPSVSRHFKNDGFINELRSAIGEHFTVFIQRGLKILVKGEETKPVMVELLVAPGNDDPAPFIFTKCIDGVEVSIAVGLNTGREPSEADDEEETSDFERNRSTITAGWTVFCNDRAVIVGDKSRLTGWGDSIPLYHYQFSVITGIVEFRSASAEKLPVTTTKRALDTSSNVWLETVAKMKEGLRVWINHTNAWKNHPRSSQAQIWENAEPMSLHEAVETVLKRGATQRADGSHEYNPAKRKVLPHPPGKTPSSRRIVFSRPIEEIRDVSKALFDREDEKPGIVGEKCFELALARSRKRGA
;
A
#
# COMPACT_ATOMS: atom_id res chain seq x y z
N MET A 1 77.76 -27.70 34.21
CA MET A 1 76.88 -27.49 33.04
C MET A 1 75.43 -27.40 33.52
N PRO A 2 74.66 -26.40 33.09
CA PRO A 2 73.34 -26.09 33.66
C PRO A 2 72.25 -27.00 33.08
N LYS A 3 71.31 -27.40 33.94
CA LYS A 3 70.12 -28.20 33.59
C LYS A 3 69.23 -27.42 32.62
N GLN A 4 68.96 -28.00 31.45
CA GLN A 4 67.96 -27.50 30.50
C GLN A 4 66.58 -27.45 31.16
N LYS A 5 65.96 -26.28 31.16
CA LYS A 5 64.54 -26.11 31.50
C LYS A 5 63.69 -26.66 30.35
N PRO A 6 62.57 -27.36 30.62
CA PRO A 6 61.70 -27.84 29.56
C PRO A 6 61.05 -26.64 28.85
N LEU A 7 61.03 -26.69 27.52
CA LEU A 7 60.35 -25.71 26.67
C LEU A 7 58.90 -25.58 27.14
N LYS A 8 58.45 -24.33 27.31
CA LYS A 8 57.03 -23.99 27.51
C LYS A 8 56.25 -24.61 26.34
N SER A 9 55.27 -25.46 26.67
CA SER A 9 54.29 -25.97 25.71
C SER A 9 53.70 -24.78 24.94
N GLU A 10 53.85 -24.78 23.62
CA GLU A 10 53.14 -23.86 22.74
C GLU A 10 51.64 -23.94 23.10
N ARG A 11 51.07 -22.83 23.59
CA ARG A 11 49.62 -22.75 23.77
C ARG A 11 49.02 -22.92 22.37
N ARG A 12 48.18 -23.95 22.19
CA ARG A 12 47.30 -24.03 21.02
C ARG A 12 46.58 -22.68 20.90
N ALA A 13 46.59 -22.11 19.70
CA ALA A 13 45.88 -20.85 19.45
C ALA A 13 44.39 -21.08 19.73
N ASP A 14 43.90 -20.49 20.82
CA ASP A 14 42.48 -20.54 21.17
C ASP A 14 41.69 -19.76 20.12
N THR A 15 40.59 -20.36 19.63
CA THR A 15 39.67 -19.70 18.70
C THR A 15 38.38 -19.32 19.43
N ALA A 16 37.90 -18.10 19.23
CA ALA A 16 36.60 -17.66 19.75
C ALA A 16 35.48 -18.00 18.75
N ALA A 17 34.39 -18.59 19.23
CA ALA A 17 33.19 -18.81 18.42
C ALA A 17 32.41 -17.50 18.27
N ALA A 18 32.14 -17.09 17.02
CA ALA A 18 31.42 -15.85 16.68
C ALA A 18 30.14 -16.16 15.86
N ILE A 19 29.33 -17.11 16.33
CA ILE A 19 28.07 -17.51 15.70
C ILE A 19 26.86 -16.97 16.48
N PRO A 20 25.83 -16.40 15.83
CA PRO A 20 24.64 -15.93 16.52
C PRO A 20 23.85 -17.13 17.10
N THR A 21 23.27 -16.95 18.29
CA THR A 21 22.39 -17.98 18.84
C THR A 21 21.07 -18.02 18.07
N LYS A 22 20.48 -19.21 17.91
CA LYS A 22 19.19 -19.38 17.24
C LYS A 22 18.10 -18.51 17.85
N GLN A 23 18.02 -18.47 19.18
CA GLN A 23 17.07 -17.65 19.91
C GLN A 23 17.26 -16.16 19.62
N PHE A 24 18.50 -15.66 19.64
CA PHE A 24 18.79 -14.27 19.31
C PHE A 24 18.33 -13.94 17.89
N PHE A 25 18.68 -14.79 16.91
CA PHE A 25 18.31 -14.60 15.52
C PHE A 25 16.79 -14.58 15.29
N VAL A 26 16.06 -15.56 15.83
CA VAL A 26 14.59 -15.63 15.74
C VAL A 26 13.93 -14.42 16.41
N SER A 27 14.45 -13.99 17.57
CA SER A 27 13.92 -12.81 18.27
C SER A 27 14.13 -11.52 17.47
N MET A 28 15.28 -11.36 16.82
CA MET A 28 15.58 -10.18 16.00
C MET A 28 14.74 -10.13 14.73
N LEU A 29 14.51 -11.26 14.08
CA LEU A 29 13.67 -11.33 12.87
C LEU A 29 12.23 -10.85 13.11
N THR A 30 11.68 -11.10 14.30
CA THR A 30 10.25 -10.90 14.59
C THR A 30 9.95 -9.63 15.38
N ARG A 31 10.98 -8.95 15.91
CA ARG A 31 10.81 -7.81 16.83
C ARG A 31 10.15 -6.61 16.18
N ASP A 32 10.68 -6.16 15.03
CA ASP A 32 10.38 -4.85 14.45
C ASP A 32 9.32 -4.92 13.33
N ILE A 33 8.58 -6.03 13.23
CA ILE A 33 7.47 -6.23 12.28
C ILE A 33 6.13 -6.31 13.03
N SER A 34 5.07 -5.72 12.48
CA SER A 34 3.72 -5.90 13.03
C SER A 34 3.17 -7.30 12.72
N LEU A 35 2.09 -7.72 13.41
CA LEU A 35 1.45 -9.01 13.10
C LEU A 35 0.80 -9.00 11.71
N ALA A 36 0.15 -7.90 11.33
CA ALA A 36 -0.48 -7.76 10.02
C ALA A 36 0.57 -7.81 8.90
N ASP A 37 1.67 -7.07 9.00
CA ASP A 37 2.74 -7.06 7.99
C ASP A 37 3.39 -8.43 7.83
N ALA A 38 3.51 -9.19 8.93
CA ALA A 38 4.02 -10.55 8.88
C ALA A 38 3.08 -11.48 8.10
N ILE A 39 1.76 -11.25 8.13
CA ILE A 39 0.80 -11.97 7.28
C ILE A 39 0.92 -11.51 5.83
N LEU A 40 1.11 -10.20 5.57
CA LEU A 40 1.30 -9.68 4.20
C LEU A 40 2.56 -10.28 3.54
N ASP A 41 3.62 -10.53 4.31
CA ASP A 41 4.83 -11.23 3.85
C ASP A 41 4.52 -12.64 3.30
N LEU A 42 3.47 -13.30 3.80
CA LEU A 42 3.03 -14.61 3.29
C LEU A 42 2.31 -14.48 1.97
N ILE A 43 1.46 -13.45 1.81
CA ILE A 43 0.77 -13.13 0.56
C ILE A 43 1.80 -12.84 -0.54
N ASP A 44 2.87 -12.10 -0.24
CA ASP A 44 3.95 -11.85 -1.21
C ASP A 44 4.55 -13.18 -1.73
N ASN A 45 4.75 -14.20 -0.89
CA ASN A 45 5.27 -15.50 -1.36
C ASN A 45 4.28 -16.23 -2.27
N CYS A 46 2.97 -16.06 -2.04
CA CYS A 46 1.95 -16.60 -2.95
C CYS A 46 2.04 -15.92 -4.32
N LEU A 47 2.22 -14.59 -4.36
CA LEU A 47 2.41 -13.83 -5.60
C LEU A 47 3.67 -14.24 -6.36
N ASP A 48 4.79 -14.44 -5.64
CA ASP A 48 6.03 -14.95 -6.24
C ASP A 48 5.80 -16.34 -6.88
N GLY A 49 4.94 -17.16 -6.27
CA GLY A 49 4.47 -18.43 -6.85
C GLY A 49 3.68 -18.26 -8.15
N ALA A 50 2.69 -17.36 -8.16
CA ALA A 50 1.88 -17.07 -9.35
C ALA A 50 2.74 -16.50 -10.49
N LEU A 51 3.67 -15.59 -10.18
CA LEU A 51 4.60 -15.01 -11.15
C LEU A 51 5.53 -16.08 -11.75
N ARG A 52 6.00 -17.03 -10.93
CA ARG A 52 6.79 -18.17 -11.39
C ARG A 52 6.01 -19.06 -12.37
N ILE A 53 4.73 -19.37 -12.07
CA ILE A 53 3.87 -20.15 -12.99
C ILE A 53 3.74 -19.45 -14.34
N ALA A 54 3.59 -18.12 -14.33
CA ALA A 54 3.42 -17.33 -15.54
C ALA A 54 4.72 -17.14 -16.36
N GLY A 55 5.82 -17.81 -15.99
CA GLY A 55 7.10 -17.64 -16.68
C GLY A 55 7.70 -16.24 -16.49
N LYS A 56 7.46 -15.62 -15.33
CA LYS A 56 7.95 -14.29 -14.95
C LYS A 56 7.41 -13.14 -15.80
N LYS A 57 6.26 -13.33 -16.49
CA LYS A 57 5.61 -12.29 -17.31
C LYS A 57 4.09 -12.33 -17.17
N ASN A 58 3.48 -11.18 -16.92
CA ASN A 58 2.03 -10.94 -16.91
C ASN A 58 1.16 -12.10 -16.39
N PRO A 59 1.30 -12.49 -15.11
CA PRO A 59 0.47 -13.52 -14.50
C PRO A 59 -1.03 -13.17 -14.58
N ASN A 60 -1.84 -14.14 -14.96
CA ASN A 60 -3.29 -14.01 -14.92
C ASN A 60 -3.79 -14.29 -13.49
N TYR A 61 -3.80 -13.25 -12.67
CA TYR A 61 -4.20 -13.33 -11.26
C TYR A 61 -5.65 -13.79 -11.03
N SER A 62 -6.55 -13.62 -12.01
CA SER A 62 -7.95 -14.09 -11.92
C SER A 62 -8.12 -15.60 -11.70
N LYS A 63 -7.06 -16.38 -11.96
CA LYS A 63 -7.04 -17.84 -11.75
C LYS A 63 -6.61 -18.24 -10.34
N HIS A 64 -6.14 -17.30 -9.54
CA HIS A 64 -5.52 -17.59 -8.25
C HIS A 64 -6.39 -17.10 -7.09
N THR A 65 -6.34 -17.85 -6.00
CA THR A 65 -7.07 -17.57 -4.76
C THR A 65 -6.15 -17.81 -3.57
N ILE A 66 -6.15 -16.86 -2.65
CA ILE A 66 -5.47 -16.95 -1.36
C ILE A 66 -6.54 -16.92 -0.27
N LYS A 67 -6.51 -17.89 0.64
CA LYS A 67 -7.42 -17.97 1.78
C LYS A 67 -6.64 -17.85 3.06
N ILE A 68 -7.09 -16.98 3.95
CA ILE A 68 -6.50 -16.71 5.25
C ILE A 68 -7.55 -16.99 6.32
N ASP A 69 -7.31 -18.00 7.14
CA ASP A 69 -8.15 -18.39 8.26
C ASP A 69 -7.42 -18.08 9.57
N LEU A 70 -8.12 -17.41 10.48
CA LEU A 70 -7.58 -16.90 11.74
C LEU A 70 -8.50 -17.32 12.87
N SER A 71 -7.96 -17.95 13.91
CA SER A 71 -8.71 -18.29 15.12
C SER A 71 -7.88 -18.06 16.38
N GLY A 72 -8.49 -18.29 17.55
CA GLY A 72 -7.76 -18.25 18.81
C GLY A 72 -6.64 -19.28 18.94
N ASP A 73 -6.73 -20.37 18.20
CA ASP A 73 -5.92 -21.56 18.40
C ASP A 73 -4.94 -21.80 17.24
N GLU A 74 -5.29 -21.31 16.04
CA GLU A 74 -4.51 -21.50 14.83
C GLU A 74 -4.63 -20.34 13.83
N PHE A 75 -3.58 -20.20 13.02
CA PHE A 75 -3.54 -19.44 11.77
C PHE A 75 -3.35 -20.41 10.61
N ALA A 76 -4.03 -20.18 9.49
CA ALA A 76 -3.74 -20.86 8.24
C ALA A 76 -3.79 -19.88 7.05
N ILE A 77 -2.85 -20.03 6.12
CA ILE A 77 -2.93 -19.44 4.79
C ILE A 77 -2.78 -20.55 3.74
N GLU A 78 -3.65 -20.56 2.74
CA GLU A 78 -3.64 -21.51 1.61
C GLU A 78 -3.75 -20.76 0.30
N ASP A 79 -2.90 -21.09 -0.66
CA ASP A 79 -2.95 -20.58 -2.03
C ASP A 79 -3.00 -21.70 -3.08
N ASP A 80 -3.45 -21.37 -4.29
CA ASP A 80 -3.29 -22.19 -5.50
C ASP A 80 -2.31 -21.57 -6.51
N CYS A 81 -1.22 -21.00 -5.99
CA CYS A 81 -0.16 -20.31 -6.73
C CYS A 81 1.03 -21.25 -7.04
N GLY A 82 0.77 -22.53 -7.29
CA GLY A 82 1.71 -23.46 -7.93
C GLY A 82 2.59 -24.27 -6.99
N GLY A 83 2.74 -23.86 -5.73
CA GLY A 83 3.53 -24.60 -4.74
C GLY A 83 5.04 -24.42 -4.88
N ILE A 84 5.77 -25.03 -3.96
CA ILE A 84 7.23 -24.97 -3.82
C ILE A 84 7.87 -26.23 -4.44
N PRO A 85 8.75 -26.10 -5.45
CA PRO A 85 9.52 -27.23 -5.96
C PRO A 85 10.39 -27.85 -4.87
N ARG A 86 10.48 -29.18 -4.83
CA ARG A 86 11.24 -29.90 -3.78
C ARG A 86 12.70 -29.50 -3.72
N GLU A 87 13.37 -29.33 -4.87
CA GLU A 87 14.76 -28.86 -4.89
C GLU A 87 14.94 -27.48 -4.28
N ILE A 88 13.98 -26.58 -4.54
CA ILE A 88 13.97 -25.24 -3.95
C ILE A 88 13.76 -25.33 -2.42
N ALA A 89 12.88 -26.22 -1.97
CA ALA A 89 12.67 -26.45 -0.53
C ALA A 89 13.93 -26.95 0.18
N ILE A 90 14.60 -27.96 -0.38
CA ILE A 90 15.83 -28.55 0.16
C ILE A 90 16.94 -27.51 0.25
N LYS A 91 17.15 -26.74 -0.81
CA LYS A 91 18.32 -25.87 -0.94
C LYS A 91 18.11 -24.48 -0.36
N TYR A 92 16.89 -23.94 -0.38
CA TYR A 92 16.71 -22.48 -0.21
C TYR A 92 15.46 -22.04 0.57
N ALA A 93 14.29 -22.65 0.38
CA ALA A 93 13.03 -22.08 0.87
C ALA A 93 12.99 -21.92 2.39
N PHE A 94 13.69 -22.78 3.13
CA PHE A 94 13.77 -22.76 4.59
C PHE A 94 15.10 -22.23 5.13
N LYS A 95 16.03 -21.79 4.25
CA LYS A 95 17.23 -21.06 4.67
C LYS A 95 16.85 -19.69 5.23
N MET A 96 17.69 -19.20 6.15
CA MET A 96 17.52 -17.92 6.84
C MET A 96 18.37 -16.84 6.16
N GLY A 97 17.86 -16.31 5.05
CA GLY A 97 18.60 -15.37 4.19
C GLY A 97 18.74 -15.89 2.76
N ARG A 98 19.01 -15.00 1.82
CA ARG A 98 19.46 -15.37 0.47
C ARG A 98 20.98 -15.41 0.41
N GLU A 99 21.51 -16.34 -0.36
CA GLU A 99 22.94 -16.36 -0.71
C GLU A 99 23.21 -15.30 -1.79
N PRO A 100 24.41 -14.70 -1.84
CA PRO A 100 24.74 -13.68 -2.84
C PRO A 100 24.59 -14.14 -4.29
N ASP A 101 24.81 -15.44 -4.54
CA ASP A 101 24.80 -16.05 -5.87
C ASP A 101 23.42 -16.66 -6.24
N ASP A 102 22.36 -16.31 -5.50
CA ASP A 102 21.00 -16.82 -5.70
C ASP A 102 20.25 -16.03 -6.79
N ASP A 103 20.22 -16.57 -8.02
CA ASP A 103 19.70 -15.92 -9.24
C ASP A 103 18.25 -16.28 -9.59
N ARG A 104 17.54 -17.04 -8.74
CA ARG A 104 16.23 -17.64 -9.05
C ARG A 104 15.18 -16.62 -9.51
N ASP A 105 15.26 -15.40 -8.98
CA ASP A 105 14.32 -14.30 -9.26
C ASP A 105 14.96 -13.14 -10.04
N ALA A 106 16.19 -13.29 -10.58
CA ALA A 106 16.95 -12.20 -11.20
C ALA A 106 16.22 -11.51 -12.37
N ASP A 107 15.32 -12.23 -13.04
CA ASP A 107 14.50 -11.72 -14.15
C ASP A 107 13.02 -11.48 -13.78
N ALA A 108 12.67 -11.56 -12.49
CA ALA A 108 11.30 -11.42 -12.02
C ALA A 108 11.14 -10.13 -11.21
N GLU A 109 10.09 -9.37 -11.50
CA GLU A 109 9.71 -8.17 -10.74
C GLU A 109 9.08 -8.56 -9.38
N THR A 110 9.86 -9.17 -8.50
CA THR A 110 9.47 -9.51 -7.12
C THR A 110 9.85 -8.37 -6.17
N ILE A 111 9.22 -8.33 -4.98
CA ILE A 111 9.61 -7.36 -3.92
C ILE A 111 10.44 -8.01 -2.80
N GLY A 112 10.45 -9.35 -2.72
CA GLY A 112 11.13 -10.09 -1.67
C GLY A 112 12.65 -10.17 -1.89
N MET A 113 13.44 -9.41 -1.14
CA MET A 113 14.91 -9.42 -1.24
C MET A 113 15.62 -10.40 -0.29
N TYR A 114 15.16 -10.50 0.96
CA TYR A 114 15.97 -11.05 2.05
C TYR A 114 15.73 -12.54 2.35
N GLY A 115 14.73 -13.18 1.73
CA GLY A 115 14.43 -14.59 1.96
C GLY A 115 13.88 -14.96 3.35
N VAL A 116 13.58 -13.97 4.21
CA VAL A 116 13.16 -14.20 5.60
C VAL A 116 11.65 -14.11 5.84
N GLY A 117 10.87 -13.54 4.91
CA GLY A 117 9.44 -13.20 5.11
C GLY A 117 8.59 -14.34 5.68
N MET A 118 8.57 -15.50 5.01
CA MET A 118 7.82 -16.66 5.49
C MET A 118 8.21 -17.12 6.91
N LYS A 119 9.52 -17.15 7.21
CA LYS A 119 10.02 -17.63 8.50
C LYS A 119 9.72 -16.63 9.60
N ARG A 120 9.93 -15.34 9.32
CA ARG A 120 9.55 -14.21 10.17
C ARG A 120 8.06 -14.28 10.51
N ALA A 121 7.20 -14.53 9.54
CA ALA A 121 5.76 -14.69 9.76
C ALA A 121 5.42 -15.84 10.70
N ILE A 122 5.95 -17.04 10.42
CA ILE A 122 5.74 -18.24 11.24
C ILE A 122 6.15 -17.97 12.69
N PHE A 123 7.36 -17.46 12.91
CA PHE A 123 7.89 -17.22 14.26
C PHE A 123 7.21 -16.06 14.99
N LYS A 124 6.71 -15.06 14.26
CA LYS A 124 5.94 -13.95 14.82
C LYS A 124 4.60 -14.44 15.37
N MET A 125 4.00 -15.45 14.74
CA MET A 125 2.67 -15.96 15.08
C MET A 125 2.70 -17.01 16.19
N GLY A 126 3.57 -18.01 16.09
CA GLY A 126 3.57 -19.14 17.00
C GLY A 126 4.86 -19.93 17.01
N ARG A 127 4.81 -21.10 17.66
CA ARG A 127 5.97 -21.96 17.91
C ARG A 127 5.88 -23.33 17.28
N ASP A 128 4.74 -23.67 16.71
CA ASP A 128 4.55 -24.93 16.00
C ASP A 128 3.90 -24.62 14.66
N SER A 129 4.46 -25.13 13.58
CA SER A 129 3.91 -24.86 12.25
C SER A 129 4.18 -25.99 11.28
N LEU A 130 3.38 -26.01 10.24
CA LEU A 130 3.45 -27.01 9.19
C LEU A 130 3.26 -26.34 7.83
N VAL A 131 4.27 -26.47 6.99
CA VAL A 131 4.20 -26.04 5.59
C VAL A 131 3.91 -27.25 4.74
N ARG A 132 2.76 -27.26 4.05
CA ARG A 132 2.39 -28.28 3.05
C ARG A 132 2.39 -27.65 1.67
N THR A 133 2.86 -28.39 0.68
CA THR A 133 2.91 -27.89 -0.69
C THR A 133 2.64 -29.01 -1.68
N LEU A 134 2.05 -28.65 -2.82
CA LEU A 134 1.91 -29.48 -4.00
C LEU A 134 2.48 -28.70 -5.20
N PHE A 135 3.53 -29.23 -5.81
CA PHE A 135 4.12 -28.68 -7.03
C PHE A 135 4.25 -29.82 -8.06
N ASP A 136 3.61 -29.67 -9.22
CA ASP A 136 3.68 -30.63 -10.33
C ASP A 136 3.49 -32.11 -9.94
N GLY A 137 2.51 -32.38 -9.08
CA GLY A 137 2.21 -33.73 -8.57
C GLY A 137 3.07 -34.18 -7.38
N ASP A 138 4.19 -33.50 -7.11
CA ASP A 138 5.04 -33.73 -5.95
C ASP A 138 4.49 -33.01 -4.71
N ALA A 139 4.17 -33.77 -3.66
CA ALA A 139 3.54 -33.27 -2.45
C ALA A 139 4.36 -33.63 -1.21
N PHE A 140 4.74 -32.62 -0.44
CA PHE A 140 5.48 -32.80 0.80
C PHE A 140 5.07 -31.80 1.87
N GLU A 141 5.41 -32.14 3.11
CA GLU A 141 5.21 -31.33 4.29
C GLU A 141 6.51 -31.15 5.08
N VAL A 142 6.66 -29.96 5.67
CA VAL A 142 7.81 -29.54 6.45
C VAL A 142 7.33 -29.02 7.81
N PRO A 143 7.37 -29.86 8.87
CA PRO A 143 7.03 -29.43 10.21
C PRO A 143 8.18 -28.62 10.82
N ILE A 144 7.83 -27.48 11.43
CA ILE A 144 8.74 -26.64 12.22
C ILE A 144 8.17 -26.61 13.64
N SER A 145 8.65 -27.52 14.48
CA SER A 145 8.12 -27.75 15.83
C SER A 145 8.75 -26.82 16.87
N SER A 146 8.09 -26.71 18.03
CA SER A 146 8.66 -25.97 19.18
C SER A 146 9.98 -26.58 19.64
N ALA A 147 10.11 -27.91 19.61
CA ALA A 147 11.34 -28.60 19.96
C ALA A 147 12.50 -28.23 19.03
N TRP A 148 12.23 -28.07 17.72
CA TRP A 148 13.24 -27.58 16.79
C TRP A 148 13.64 -26.14 17.13
N LEU A 149 12.69 -25.25 17.46
CA LEU A 149 12.99 -23.87 17.85
C LEU A 149 13.81 -23.76 19.14
N ASP A 150 13.59 -24.66 20.09
CA ASP A 150 14.31 -24.69 21.37
C ASP A 150 15.69 -25.35 21.28
N ASN A 151 15.96 -26.12 20.21
CA ASN A 151 17.28 -26.64 19.95
C ASN A 151 18.25 -25.48 19.62
N LYS A 152 19.42 -25.47 20.27
CA LYS A 152 20.47 -24.47 20.04
C LYS A 152 21.07 -24.58 18.64
N ASP A 153 21.06 -25.78 18.09
CA ASP A 153 21.64 -26.08 16.79
C ASP A 153 20.64 -25.84 15.65
N TRP A 154 21.18 -25.49 14.49
CA TRP A 154 20.43 -25.30 13.25
C TRP A 154 20.30 -26.62 12.49
N GLU A 155 19.67 -27.60 13.12
CA GLU A 155 19.43 -28.90 12.49
C GLU A 155 18.55 -28.76 11.24
N PRO A 156 18.80 -29.53 10.16
CA PRO A 156 17.94 -29.54 8.99
C PRO A 156 16.48 -29.90 9.36
N LEU A 157 15.53 -29.18 8.79
CA LEU A 157 14.12 -29.50 8.97
C LEU A 157 13.77 -30.79 8.23
N PRO A 158 13.00 -31.71 8.85
CA PRO A 158 12.59 -32.92 8.16
C PRO A 158 11.59 -32.57 7.05
N MET A 159 11.72 -33.23 5.90
CA MET A 159 10.73 -33.19 4.82
C MET A 159 10.07 -34.57 4.71
N LYS A 160 8.74 -34.58 4.70
CA LYS A 160 7.95 -35.82 4.61
C LYS A 160 7.03 -35.74 3.41
N ASP A 161 6.84 -36.85 2.70
CA ASP A 161 5.86 -36.88 1.63
C ASP A 161 4.45 -36.73 2.21
N SER A 162 3.61 -35.92 1.56
CA SER A 162 2.25 -35.67 2.04
C SER A 162 1.36 -36.89 1.81
N PRO A 163 0.71 -37.41 2.87
CA PRO A 163 -0.30 -38.45 2.73
C PRO A 163 -1.44 -38.03 1.80
N PRO A 164 -2.06 -38.98 1.04
CA PRO A 164 -3.16 -38.68 0.13
C PRO A 164 -4.31 -37.88 0.76
N GLU A 165 -4.63 -38.14 2.03
CA GLU A 165 -5.71 -37.51 2.78
C GLU A 165 -5.45 -36.06 3.21
N THR A 166 -4.18 -35.65 3.30
CA THR A 166 -3.78 -34.29 3.68
C THR A 166 -3.19 -33.49 2.51
N ARG A 167 -3.12 -34.12 1.32
CA ARG A 167 -2.60 -33.51 0.10
C ARG A 167 -3.52 -32.38 -0.37
N LEU A 168 -2.92 -31.27 -0.80
CA LEU A 168 -3.65 -30.18 -1.43
C LEU A 168 -4.30 -30.66 -2.75
N LYS A 169 -5.48 -30.13 -3.06
CA LYS A 169 -6.22 -30.51 -4.27
C LYS A 169 -5.72 -29.82 -5.53
N LYS A 170 -5.07 -28.67 -5.38
CA LYS A 170 -4.50 -27.86 -6.46
C LYS A 170 -3.03 -27.58 -6.16
N PRO A 171 -2.19 -27.38 -7.20
CA PRO A 171 -0.83 -26.91 -7.02
C PRO A 171 -0.80 -25.60 -6.24
N GLY A 172 -0.09 -25.56 -5.12
CA GLY A 172 -0.24 -24.51 -4.12
C GLY A 172 0.50 -24.81 -2.83
N THR A 173 0.44 -23.89 -1.87
CA THR A 173 1.03 -24.04 -0.54
C THR A 173 0.01 -23.73 0.55
N ARG A 174 0.09 -24.46 1.64
CA ARG A 174 -0.65 -24.22 2.87
C ARG A 174 0.30 -24.13 4.05
N ILE A 175 0.27 -23.01 4.76
CA ILE A 175 1.05 -22.80 5.99
C ILE A 175 0.08 -22.75 7.15
N GLU A 176 0.24 -23.66 8.11
CA GLU A 176 -0.49 -23.67 9.37
C GLU A 176 0.45 -23.27 10.51
N VAL A 177 0.00 -22.41 11.41
CA VAL A 177 0.70 -22.08 12.64
C VAL A 177 -0.21 -22.37 13.82
N ARG A 178 0.27 -23.22 14.72
CA ARG A 178 -0.34 -23.65 15.98
C ARG A 178 0.53 -23.19 17.14
N THR A 179 0.05 -23.41 18.37
CA THR A 179 0.74 -22.94 19.59
C THR A 179 1.07 -21.46 19.47
N LEU A 180 0.03 -20.67 19.19
CA LEU A 180 0.14 -19.23 18.97
C LEU A 180 0.67 -18.53 20.22
N HIS A 181 1.42 -17.45 20.03
CA HIS A 181 1.79 -16.61 21.16
C HIS A 181 0.53 -16.00 21.80
N PRO A 182 0.48 -15.84 23.15
CA PRO A 182 -0.74 -15.37 23.82
C PRO A 182 -1.27 -14.02 23.31
N SER A 183 -0.38 -13.11 22.90
CA SER A 183 -0.79 -11.84 22.27
C SER A 183 -1.44 -12.05 20.91
N VAL A 184 -0.88 -12.93 20.08
CA VAL A 184 -1.37 -13.25 18.72
C VAL A 184 -2.76 -13.90 18.80
N SER A 185 -2.94 -14.88 19.69
CA SER A 185 -4.25 -15.50 19.94
C SER A 185 -5.34 -14.47 20.28
N ARG A 186 -5.02 -13.45 21.08
CA ARG A 186 -5.95 -12.35 21.39
C ARG A 186 -6.26 -11.47 20.18
N HIS A 187 -5.26 -11.16 19.34
CA HIS A 187 -5.48 -10.40 18.11
C HIS A 187 -6.39 -11.13 17.12
N PHE A 188 -6.22 -12.44 16.92
CA PHE A 188 -7.04 -13.21 15.98
C PHE A 188 -8.50 -13.38 16.40
N LYS A 189 -8.82 -13.18 17.68
CA LYS A 189 -10.19 -13.12 18.21
C LYS A 189 -10.81 -11.71 18.11
N ASN A 190 -10.06 -10.70 17.71
CA ASN A 190 -10.51 -9.31 17.66
C ASN A 190 -10.90 -8.91 16.24
N ASP A 191 -12.18 -8.57 16.03
CA ASP A 191 -12.70 -8.14 14.73
C ASP A 191 -12.08 -6.84 14.22
N GLY A 192 -11.65 -5.95 15.12
CA GLY A 192 -10.88 -4.76 14.76
C GLY A 192 -9.56 -5.09 14.07
N PHE A 193 -8.83 -6.10 14.56
CA PHE A 193 -7.60 -6.56 13.91
C PHE A 193 -7.89 -7.22 12.55
N ILE A 194 -8.98 -7.97 12.43
CA ILE A 194 -9.36 -8.61 11.16
C ILE A 194 -9.72 -7.55 10.11
N ASN A 195 -10.45 -6.51 10.52
CA ASN A 195 -10.76 -5.37 9.66
C ASN A 195 -9.50 -4.59 9.26
N GLU A 196 -8.58 -4.34 10.20
CA GLU A 196 -7.28 -3.73 9.92
C GLU A 196 -6.48 -4.56 8.91
N LEU A 197 -6.41 -5.88 9.08
CA LEU A 197 -5.74 -6.78 8.15
C LEU A 197 -6.37 -6.72 6.75
N ARG A 198 -7.70 -6.73 6.64
CA ARG A 198 -8.40 -6.64 5.35
C ARG A 198 -8.14 -5.29 4.67
N SER A 199 -8.18 -4.19 5.41
CA SER A 199 -7.84 -2.87 4.90
C SER A 199 -6.39 -2.84 4.40
N ALA A 200 -5.45 -3.35 5.19
CA ALA A 200 -4.06 -3.46 4.79
C ALA A 200 -3.89 -4.33 3.53
N ILE A 201 -4.59 -5.45 3.41
CA ILE A 201 -4.55 -6.27 2.18
C ILE A 201 -5.09 -5.47 0.99
N GLY A 202 -6.24 -4.82 1.14
CA GLY A 202 -6.88 -4.04 0.07
C GLY A 202 -6.07 -2.84 -0.41
N GLU A 203 -5.32 -2.20 0.50
CA GLU A 203 -4.38 -1.12 0.21
C GLU A 203 -3.13 -1.62 -0.50
N HIS A 204 -2.48 -2.62 0.11
CA HIS A 204 -1.14 -3.01 -0.27
C HIS A 204 -1.07 -3.90 -1.51
N PHE A 205 -2.09 -4.73 -1.69
CA PHE A 205 -2.21 -5.64 -2.82
C PHE A 205 -3.24 -5.18 -3.85
N THR A 206 -3.60 -3.89 -3.82
CA THR A 206 -4.67 -3.32 -4.66
C THR A 206 -4.52 -3.66 -6.14
N VAL A 207 -3.32 -3.55 -6.71
CA VAL A 207 -3.06 -3.82 -8.13
C VAL A 207 -3.32 -5.29 -8.46
N PHE A 208 -2.90 -6.22 -7.61
CA PHE A 208 -3.10 -7.65 -7.82
C PHE A 208 -4.58 -8.05 -7.73
N ILE A 209 -5.30 -7.47 -6.76
CA ILE A 209 -6.75 -7.70 -6.59
C ILE A 209 -7.52 -7.13 -7.79
N GLN A 210 -7.16 -5.94 -8.28
CA GLN A 210 -7.74 -5.36 -9.49
C GLN A 210 -7.49 -6.20 -10.74
N ARG A 211 -6.32 -6.86 -10.82
CA ARG A 211 -6.00 -7.84 -11.89
C ARG A 211 -6.67 -9.22 -11.68
N GLY A 212 -7.53 -9.35 -10.66
CA GLY A 212 -8.41 -10.50 -10.45
C GLY A 212 -8.00 -11.45 -9.32
N LEU A 213 -6.90 -11.20 -8.60
CA LEU A 213 -6.51 -12.05 -7.47
C LEU A 213 -7.59 -12.02 -6.39
N LYS A 214 -8.04 -13.20 -5.95
CA LYS A 214 -8.99 -13.30 -4.85
C LYS A 214 -8.26 -13.54 -3.54
N ILE A 215 -8.40 -12.63 -2.58
CA ILE A 215 -7.87 -12.80 -1.22
C ILE A 215 -9.03 -12.83 -0.24
N LEU A 216 -9.25 -13.99 0.40
CA LEU A 216 -10.32 -14.19 1.36
C LEU A 216 -9.74 -14.22 2.78
N VAL A 217 -10.30 -13.41 3.69
CA VAL A 217 -9.97 -13.44 5.13
C VAL A 217 -11.21 -13.90 5.88
N LYS A 218 -11.12 -15.03 6.58
CA LYS A 218 -12.28 -15.70 7.22
C LYS A 218 -13.44 -15.96 6.24
N GLY A 219 -13.11 -16.35 5.02
CA GLY A 219 -14.09 -16.60 3.96
C GLY A 219 -14.68 -15.36 3.29
N GLU A 220 -14.33 -14.15 3.72
CA GLU A 220 -14.79 -12.92 3.08
C GLU A 220 -13.73 -12.33 2.15
N GLU A 221 -14.15 -11.99 0.92
CA GLU A 221 -13.27 -11.38 -0.07
C GLU A 221 -12.85 -9.96 0.33
N THR A 222 -11.59 -9.64 0.08
CA THR A 222 -11.02 -8.30 0.31
C THR A 222 -11.17 -7.44 -0.93
N LYS A 223 -11.63 -6.20 -0.75
CA LYS A 223 -11.82 -5.24 -1.85
C LYS A 223 -10.56 -4.40 -2.07
N PRO A 224 -10.21 -4.06 -3.32
CA PRO A 224 -9.07 -3.19 -3.60
C PRO A 224 -9.38 -1.75 -3.19
N VAL A 225 -8.34 -1.02 -2.78
CA VAL A 225 -8.38 0.45 -2.66
C VAL A 225 -7.92 1.06 -3.99
N MET A 226 -8.84 1.70 -4.70
CA MET A 226 -8.54 2.31 -6.01
C MET A 226 -7.69 3.57 -5.82
N VAL A 227 -6.51 3.58 -6.44
CA VAL A 227 -5.59 4.73 -6.44
C VAL A 227 -5.51 5.25 -7.87
N GLU A 228 -6.28 6.29 -8.16
CA GLU A 228 -6.55 6.76 -9.51
C GLU A 228 -6.40 8.28 -9.62
N LEU A 229 -6.20 8.75 -10.85
CA LEU A 229 -6.07 10.15 -11.21
C LEU A 229 -7.09 10.47 -12.29
N LEU A 230 -7.72 11.64 -12.20
CA LEU A 230 -8.59 12.12 -13.26
C LEU A 230 -7.77 12.55 -14.47
N VAL A 231 -8.22 12.10 -15.63
CA VAL A 231 -7.67 12.51 -16.91
C VAL A 231 -8.84 12.84 -17.85
N ALA A 232 -8.96 14.11 -18.25
CA ALA A 232 -9.90 14.50 -19.30
C ALA A 232 -9.33 14.16 -20.68
N PRO A 233 -10.10 13.62 -21.63
CA PRO A 233 -9.57 12.90 -22.80
C PRO A 233 -8.87 13.76 -23.87
N GLY A 234 -9.23 15.04 -24.01
CA GLY A 234 -8.70 15.92 -25.05
C GLY A 234 -7.23 16.29 -24.88
N ASN A 235 -6.54 16.60 -25.98
CA ASN A 235 -5.10 16.94 -25.97
C ASN A 235 -4.78 18.22 -25.18
N ASP A 236 -5.70 19.19 -25.22
CA ASP A 236 -5.58 20.47 -24.50
C ASP A 236 -6.39 20.50 -23.20
N ASP A 237 -6.98 19.36 -22.82
CA ASP A 237 -7.76 19.25 -21.60
C ASP A 237 -6.87 19.12 -20.35
N PRO A 238 -7.41 19.44 -19.16
CA PRO A 238 -6.71 19.24 -17.90
C PRO A 238 -6.21 17.80 -17.72
N ALA A 239 -4.93 17.68 -17.35
CA ALA A 239 -4.26 16.39 -17.18
C ALA A 239 -3.30 16.43 -15.98
N PRO A 240 -2.99 15.28 -15.37
CA PRO A 240 -2.00 15.19 -14.30
C PRO A 240 -0.61 15.62 -14.79
N PHE A 241 0.23 15.99 -13.83
CA PHE A 241 1.67 16.08 -14.05
C PHE A 241 2.20 14.67 -14.17
N ILE A 242 2.97 14.39 -15.23
CA ILE A 242 3.61 13.09 -15.46
C ILE A 242 5.11 13.27 -15.59
N PHE A 243 5.87 12.37 -14.98
CA PHE A 243 7.31 12.25 -15.19
C PHE A 243 7.72 10.78 -15.23
N THR A 244 8.53 10.40 -16.22
CA THR A 244 9.16 9.07 -16.26
C THR A 244 10.66 9.18 -16.51
N LYS A 245 11.44 8.31 -15.88
CA LYS A 245 12.90 8.22 -16.04
C LYS A 245 13.42 6.86 -15.57
N CYS A 246 14.48 6.36 -16.19
CA CYS A 246 15.25 5.24 -15.64
C CYS A 246 16.40 5.79 -14.79
N ILE A 247 16.49 5.38 -13.52
CA ILE A 247 17.51 5.81 -12.55
C ILE A 247 18.20 4.56 -12.00
N ASP A 248 19.50 4.40 -12.22
CA ASP A 248 20.30 3.25 -11.77
C ASP A 248 19.75 1.86 -12.16
N GLY A 249 18.97 1.79 -13.26
CA GLY A 249 18.32 0.57 -13.73
C GLY A 249 16.94 0.31 -13.11
N VAL A 250 16.38 1.29 -12.38
CA VAL A 250 14.99 1.28 -11.90
C VAL A 250 14.17 2.22 -12.78
N GLU A 251 13.08 1.71 -13.34
CA GLU A 251 12.10 2.54 -14.04
C GLU A 251 11.24 3.28 -13.02
N VAL A 252 11.22 4.60 -13.11
CA VAL A 252 10.46 5.48 -12.23
C VAL A 252 9.36 6.14 -13.04
N SER A 253 8.12 6.00 -12.58
CA SER A 253 6.94 6.69 -13.12
C SER A 253 6.27 7.48 -12.01
N ILE A 254 6.02 8.77 -12.25
CA ILE A 254 5.38 9.69 -11.31
C ILE A 254 4.18 10.29 -12.00
N ALA A 255 3.03 10.27 -11.33
CA ALA A 255 1.87 11.03 -11.71
C ALA A 255 1.28 11.74 -10.50
N VAL A 256 0.88 13.00 -10.64
CA VAL A 256 0.15 13.72 -9.59
C VAL A 256 -0.92 14.59 -10.22
N GLY A 257 -2.09 14.57 -9.62
CA GLY A 257 -3.32 15.09 -10.20
C GLY A 257 -4.41 15.25 -9.16
N LEU A 258 -5.62 15.47 -9.67
CA LEU A 258 -6.83 15.36 -8.86
C LEU A 258 -7.35 13.93 -8.89
N ASN A 259 -7.97 13.53 -7.79
CA ASN A 259 -8.77 12.33 -7.69
C ASN A 259 -10.16 12.80 -7.23
N THR A 260 -11.12 12.92 -8.15
CA THR A 260 -12.50 13.25 -7.77
C THR A 260 -13.35 12.00 -7.79
N GLY A 261 -13.14 11.13 -6.81
CA GLY A 261 -14.20 10.26 -6.30
C GLY A 261 -15.33 11.04 -5.61
N ARG A 262 -15.64 12.26 -6.07
CA ARG A 262 -16.77 13.08 -5.62
C ARG A 262 -17.62 13.36 -6.84
N GLU A 263 -18.79 12.72 -6.91
CA GLU A 263 -19.91 13.44 -7.48
C GLU A 263 -20.08 14.73 -6.67
N PRO A 264 -20.11 15.91 -7.31
CA PRO A 264 -20.29 17.17 -6.60
C PRO A 264 -21.71 17.22 -6.07
N SER A 265 -21.96 16.63 -4.90
CA SER A 265 -23.21 16.90 -4.18
C SER A 265 -23.09 18.29 -3.54
N GLU A 266 -24.11 19.13 -3.74
CA GLU A 266 -24.16 20.49 -3.18
C GLU A 266 -24.15 20.51 -1.64
N ALA A 267 -24.24 19.34 -0.98
CA ALA A 267 -24.19 19.14 0.46
C ALA A 267 -22.76 19.05 1.06
N ASP A 268 -21.72 19.20 0.25
CA ASP A 268 -20.32 18.89 0.61
C ASP A 268 -19.64 19.87 1.61
N ASP A 269 -20.35 20.90 2.07
CA ASP A 269 -19.89 21.83 3.11
C ASP A 269 -20.64 21.67 4.46
N GLU A 270 -21.57 20.71 4.56
CA GLU A 270 -22.30 20.39 5.80
C GLU A 270 -21.68 19.21 6.56
N GLU A 271 -21.17 19.52 7.76
CA GLU A 271 -20.96 18.73 8.98
C GLU A 271 -20.51 17.24 8.93
N GLU A 272 -19.88 16.83 10.04
CA GLU A 272 -19.33 15.51 10.37
C GLU A 272 -20.37 14.37 10.43
N THR A 273 -21.14 14.13 9.37
CA THR A 273 -21.93 12.90 9.25
C THR A 273 -21.11 11.79 8.59
N SER A 274 -21.09 10.65 9.27
CA SER A 274 -20.46 9.40 8.88
C SER A 274 -21.20 8.78 7.70
N ASP A 275 -20.64 8.85 6.49
CA ASP A 275 -21.08 8.03 5.36
C ASP A 275 -19.87 7.42 4.66
N PHE A 276 -19.95 6.11 4.42
CA PHE A 276 -18.86 5.23 3.97
C PHE A 276 -18.15 5.68 2.67
N GLU A 277 -18.77 6.55 1.87
CA GLU A 277 -18.19 7.12 0.64
C GLU A 277 -17.24 8.30 0.89
N ARG A 278 -17.38 9.02 2.02
CA ARG A 278 -16.44 10.11 2.42
C ARG A 278 -15.00 9.61 2.64
N ASN A 279 -14.80 8.30 2.82
CA ASN A 279 -13.50 7.72 3.19
C ASN A 279 -12.58 7.36 2.03
N ARG A 280 -13.06 7.14 0.80
CA ARG A 280 -12.19 6.63 -0.29
C ARG A 280 -11.14 7.65 -0.77
N SER A 281 -11.52 8.93 -0.87
CA SER A 281 -10.61 10.00 -1.32
C SER A 281 -9.63 10.45 -0.23
N THR A 282 -9.99 10.35 1.06
CA THR A 282 -9.08 10.69 2.17
C THR A 282 -7.98 9.65 2.36
N ILE A 283 -8.28 8.37 2.10
CA ILE A 283 -7.32 7.26 2.20
C ILE A 283 -6.20 7.44 1.18
N THR A 284 -6.52 7.80 -0.07
CA THR A 284 -5.54 7.90 -1.17
C THR A 284 -4.96 9.31 -1.37
N ALA A 285 -5.55 10.33 -0.74
CA ALA A 285 -5.00 11.69 -0.74
C ALA A 285 -3.55 11.73 -0.22
N GLY A 286 -2.70 12.50 -0.89
CA GLY A 286 -1.26 12.49 -0.63
C GLY A 286 -0.54 11.62 -1.66
N TRP A 287 0.50 10.89 -1.24
CA TRP A 287 1.32 10.07 -2.12
C TRP A 287 1.18 8.59 -1.84
N THR A 288 0.89 7.82 -2.88
CA THR A 288 0.98 6.36 -2.88
C THR A 288 2.21 5.94 -3.67
N VAL A 289 3.00 5.03 -3.13
CA VAL A 289 4.25 4.57 -3.76
C VAL A 289 4.19 3.07 -3.96
N PHE A 290 4.39 2.61 -5.19
CA PHE A 290 4.44 1.22 -5.61
C PHE A 290 5.88 0.80 -5.89
N CYS A 291 6.20 -0.45 -5.57
CA CYS A 291 7.43 -1.13 -5.95
C CYS A 291 7.03 -2.48 -6.56
N ASN A 292 7.24 -2.68 -7.87
CA ASN A 292 6.81 -3.89 -8.59
C ASN A 292 5.34 -4.27 -8.29
N ASP A 293 4.39 -3.38 -8.62
CA ASP A 293 2.93 -3.52 -8.36
C ASP A 293 2.49 -3.58 -6.87
N ARG A 294 3.42 -3.76 -5.91
CA ARG A 294 3.13 -3.77 -4.48
C ARG A 294 3.16 -2.36 -3.91
N ALA A 295 2.06 -1.85 -3.37
CA ALA A 295 2.05 -0.54 -2.71
C ALA A 295 2.85 -0.61 -1.41
N VAL A 296 3.87 0.23 -1.21
CA VAL A 296 4.68 0.26 0.01
C VAL A 296 4.09 1.23 1.03
N ILE A 297 3.65 2.41 0.56
CA ILE A 297 2.92 3.42 1.34
C ILE A 297 1.72 3.88 0.53
N VAL A 298 0.61 4.17 1.21
CA VAL A 298 -0.67 4.58 0.60
C VAL A 298 -1.12 5.91 1.19
N GLY A 299 -1.40 6.89 0.32
CA GLY A 299 -1.88 8.21 0.71
C GLY A 299 -1.08 8.90 1.81
N ASP A 300 0.25 8.80 1.77
CA ASP A 300 1.14 9.45 2.74
C ASP A 300 1.09 10.98 2.58
N LYS A 301 0.99 11.65 3.72
CA LYS A 301 0.82 13.10 3.84
C LYS A 301 1.95 13.73 4.65
N SER A 302 3.04 13.00 4.83
CA SER A 302 4.13 13.35 5.75
C SER A 302 5.33 13.96 5.01
N ARG A 303 6.33 14.38 5.79
CA ARG A 303 7.62 14.88 5.26
C ARG A 303 8.35 13.86 4.41
N LEU A 304 8.09 12.57 4.60
CA LEU A 304 8.67 11.48 3.79
C LEU A 304 8.42 11.72 2.30
N THR A 305 7.20 12.08 1.95
CA THR A 305 6.76 12.29 0.56
C THR A 305 6.74 13.76 0.14
N GLY A 306 7.42 14.62 0.92
CA GLY A 306 7.65 16.03 0.62
C GLY A 306 6.70 17.02 1.29
N TRP A 307 5.61 16.58 1.94
CA TRP A 307 4.70 17.50 2.65
C TRP A 307 5.39 18.17 3.84
N GLY A 308 5.30 19.49 3.98
CA GLY A 308 6.03 20.22 5.03
C GLY A 308 7.55 20.27 4.82
N ASP A 309 8.05 19.88 3.65
CA ASP A 309 9.44 20.04 3.24
C ASP A 309 9.52 20.68 1.86
N SER A 310 9.75 22.01 1.83
CA SER A 310 9.72 22.84 0.61
C SER A 310 8.36 22.86 -0.12
N ILE A 311 7.36 22.20 0.46
CA ILE A 311 5.94 22.18 0.14
C ILE A 311 5.18 22.47 1.44
N PRO A 312 4.01 23.14 1.42
CA PRO A 312 3.21 23.35 2.62
C PRO A 312 2.93 22.05 3.39
N LEU A 313 2.70 22.18 4.71
CA LEU A 313 2.13 21.09 5.49
C LEU A 313 0.77 20.69 4.89
N TYR A 314 0.48 19.39 4.95
CA TYR A 314 -0.80 18.89 4.48
C TYR A 314 -1.95 19.56 5.24
N HIS A 315 -2.98 19.95 4.50
CA HIS A 315 -4.20 20.54 5.00
C HIS A 315 -5.37 19.93 4.23
N TYR A 316 -6.54 19.81 4.86
CA TYR A 316 -7.72 19.15 4.27
C TYR A 316 -8.15 19.76 2.92
N GLN A 317 -7.79 21.02 2.64
CA GLN A 317 -8.01 21.64 1.33
C GLN A 317 -7.33 20.88 0.17
N PHE A 318 -6.25 20.15 0.45
CA PHE A 318 -5.49 19.34 -0.52
C PHE A 318 -5.95 17.88 -0.57
N SER A 319 -7.07 17.52 0.08
CA SER A 319 -7.62 16.16 0.09
C SER A 319 -8.01 15.62 -1.29
N VAL A 320 -8.13 16.51 -2.29
CA VAL A 320 -8.40 16.14 -3.69
C VAL A 320 -7.13 15.79 -4.47
N ILE A 321 -5.95 16.08 -3.92
CA ILE A 321 -4.68 15.84 -4.59
C ILE A 321 -4.24 14.40 -4.30
N THR A 322 -4.09 13.62 -5.36
CA THR A 322 -3.49 12.28 -5.32
C THR A 322 -2.23 12.28 -6.15
N GLY A 323 -1.17 11.74 -5.58
CA GLY A 323 0.09 11.46 -6.23
C GLY A 323 0.36 9.96 -6.21
N ILE A 324 0.85 9.43 -7.32
CA ILE A 324 1.21 8.03 -7.50
C ILE A 324 2.64 7.98 -8.01
N VAL A 325 3.47 7.16 -7.37
CA VAL A 325 4.83 6.83 -7.83
C VAL A 325 4.93 5.33 -7.99
N GLU A 326 5.57 4.86 -9.05
CA GLU A 326 5.91 3.46 -9.24
C GLU A 326 7.40 3.32 -9.54
N PHE A 327 8.02 2.38 -8.84
CA PHE A 327 9.37 1.88 -9.07
C PHE A 327 9.27 0.46 -9.63
N ARG A 328 9.84 0.22 -10.81
CA ARG A 328 9.92 -1.12 -11.41
C ARG A 328 11.37 -1.52 -11.65
N SER A 329 11.69 -2.74 -11.26
CA SER A 329 13.03 -3.34 -11.43
C SER A 329 12.96 -4.84 -11.26
N ALA A 330 13.66 -5.59 -12.11
CA ALA A 330 13.89 -7.02 -11.89
C ALA A 330 14.87 -7.27 -10.70
N SER A 331 15.77 -6.32 -10.46
CA SER A 331 16.63 -6.28 -9.28
C SER A 331 15.89 -5.68 -8.09
N ALA A 332 15.36 -6.52 -7.20
CA ALA A 332 14.62 -6.08 -6.02
C ALA A 332 15.48 -5.25 -5.06
N GLU A 333 16.79 -5.51 -4.99
CA GLU A 333 17.79 -4.79 -4.18
C GLU A 333 18.01 -3.33 -4.57
N LYS A 334 17.59 -2.95 -5.78
CA LYS A 334 17.66 -1.55 -6.25
C LYS A 334 16.41 -0.74 -5.90
N LEU A 335 15.32 -1.41 -5.52
CA LEU A 335 14.09 -0.73 -5.16
C LEU A 335 14.27 0.01 -3.82
N PRO A 336 13.71 1.21 -3.67
CA PRO A 336 13.89 2.02 -2.46
C PRO A 336 12.98 1.53 -1.32
N VAL A 337 13.02 0.25 -0.97
CA VAL A 337 12.13 -0.37 0.02
C VAL A 337 12.89 -1.05 1.15
N THR A 338 12.36 -0.98 2.37
CA THR A 338 12.94 -1.61 3.57
C THR A 338 12.58 -3.10 3.66
N THR A 339 13.25 -3.83 4.56
CA THR A 339 13.03 -5.28 4.80
C THR A 339 11.59 -5.62 5.24
N THR A 340 10.86 -4.66 5.80
CA THR A 340 9.45 -4.82 6.22
C THR A 340 8.47 -4.55 5.08
N LYS A 341 8.94 -3.99 3.95
CA LYS A 341 8.10 -3.60 2.80
C LYS A 341 7.02 -2.55 3.14
N ARG A 342 7.21 -1.83 4.25
CA ARG A 342 6.29 -0.81 4.78
C ARG A 342 6.85 0.60 4.83
N ALA A 343 8.16 0.72 4.66
CA ALA A 343 8.85 1.98 4.64
C ALA A 343 9.79 2.00 3.44
N LEU A 344 10.06 3.21 2.98
CA LEU A 344 11.00 3.46 1.91
C LEU A 344 12.41 3.64 2.49
N ASP A 345 13.42 3.20 1.73
CA ASP A 345 14.80 3.54 2.02
C ASP A 345 15.07 4.98 1.59
N THR A 346 15.01 5.91 2.55
CA THR A 346 15.20 7.34 2.30
C THR A 346 16.62 7.73 1.96
N SER A 347 17.59 6.81 2.10
CA SER A 347 18.98 7.01 1.71
C SER A 347 19.28 6.59 0.27
N SER A 348 18.33 5.92 -0.40
CA SER A 348 18.47 5.51 -1.80
C SER A 348 18.51 6.70 -2.75
N ASN A 349 19.49 6.72 -3.67
CA ASN A 349 19.60 7.76 -4.70
C ASN A 349 18.35 7.84 -5.58
N VAL A 350 17.79 6.67 -5.95
CA VAL A 350 16.54 6.58 -6.73
C VAL A 350 15.41 7.31 -6.02
N TRP A 351 15.28 7.15 -4.70
CA TRP A 351 14.28 7.86 -3.91
C TRP A 351 14.53 9.36 -3.85
N LEU A 352 15.77 9.78 -3.58
CA LEU A 352 16.14 11.19 -3.44
C LEU A 352 15.87 12.00 -4.72
N GLU A 353 16.24 11.47 -5.89
CA GLU A 353 15.91 12.09 -7.19
C GLU A 353 14.40 12.14 -7.42
N THR A 354 13.69 11.06 -7.08
CA THR A 354 12.25 10.94 -7.28
C THR A 354 11.47 11.96 -6.42
N VAL A 355 11.82 12.12 -5.14
CA VAL A 355 11.17 13.09 -4.24
C VAL A 355 11.32 14.52 -4.74
N ALA A 356 12.46 14.88 -5.34
CA ALA A 356 12.63 16.19 -5.92
C ALA A 356 11.60 16.46 -7.04
N LYS A 357 11.32 15.44 -7.87
CA LYS A 357 10.32 15.51 -8.94
C LYS A 357 8.88 15.43 -8.44
N MET A 358 8.61 14.60 -7.43
CA MET A 358 7.32 14.59 -6.72
C MET A 358 6.95 15.99 -6.22
N LYS A 359 7.89 16.70 -5.58
CA LYS A 359 7.68 18.07 -5.09
C LYS A 359 7.37 19.07 -6.22
N GLU A 360 7.99 18.92 -7.40
CA GLU A 360 7.68 19.77 -8.56
C GLU A 360 6.21 19.59 -9.00
N GLY A 361 5.78 18.34 -9.21
CA GLY A 361 4.40 18.04 -9.60
C GLY A 361 3.38 18.42 -8.52
N LEU A 362 3.71 18.19 -7.25
CA LEU A 362 2.83 18.55 -6.14
C LEU A 362 2.62 20.08 -6.05
N ARG A 363 3.67 20.86 -6.30
CA ARG A 363 3.56 22.34 -6.32
C ARG A 363 2.61 22.84 -7.41
N VAL A 364 2.58 22.17 -8.57
CA VAL A 364 1.64 22.51 -9.65
C VAL A 364 0.19 22.41 -9.15
N TRP A 365 -0.16 21.30 -8.52
CA TRP A 365 -1.52 21.06 -8.05
C TRP A 365 -1.89 21.86 -6.80
N ILE A 366 -0.95 22.08 -5.88
CA ILE A 366 -1.18 22.98 -4.74
C ILE A 366 -1.48 24.40 -5.21
N ASN A 367 -0.73 24.91 -6.19
CA ASN A 367 -0.97 26.23 -6.75
C ASN A 367 -2.36 26.30 -7.43
N HIS A 368 -2.72 25.26 -8.17
CA HIS A 368 -4.05 25.13 -8.76
C HIS A 368 -5.13 25.14 -7.66
N THR A 369 -5.08 24.24 -6.68
CA THR A 369 -6.06 24.18 -5.58
C THR A 369 -6.16 25.51 -4.81
N ASN A 370 -5.03 26.18 -4.55
CA ASN A 370 -5.03 27.48 -3.88
C ASN A 370 -5.69 28.58 -4.72
N ALA A 371 -5.52 28.58 -6.05
CA ALA A 371 -6.21 29.53 -6.93
C ALA A 371 -7.74 29.38 -6.85
N TRP A 372 -8.23 28.16 -6.63
CA TRP A 372 -9.64 27.84 -6.53
C TRP A 372 -10.21 27.91 -5.10
N LYS A 373 -9.41 28.28 -4.09
CA LYS A 373 -9.80 28.25 -2.66
C LYS A 373 -11.08 29.02 -2.32
N ASN A 374 -11.37 30.09 -3.04
CA ASN A 374 -12.54 30.95 -2.80
C ASN A 374 -13.68 30.73 -3.81
N HIS A 375 -13.61 29.65 -4.59
CA HIS A 375 -14.62 29.31 -5.58
C HIS A 375 -15.33 28.01 -5.16
N PRO A 376 -16.66 27.92 -5.35
CA PRO A 376 -17.39 26.67 -5.13
C PRO A 376 -16.79 25.54 -5.97
N ARG A 377 -16.75 24.32 -5.42
CA ARG A 377 -16.27 23.14 -6.16
C ARG A 377 -17.12 22.84 -7.39
N SER A 378 -18.43 23.13 -7.33
CA SER A 378 -19.34 23.03 -8.47
C SER A 378 -18.90 23.87 -9.68
N SER A 379 -18.15 24.95 -9.47
CA SER A 379 -17.59 25.77 -10.56
C SER A 379 -16.51 25.04 -11.37
N GLN A 380 -15.96 23.94 -10.85
CA GLN A 380 -15.01 23.07 -11.55
C GLN A 380 -15.66 21.82 -12.14
N ALA A 381 -16.88 21.46 -11.71
CA ALA A 381 -17.51 20.19 -12.09
C ALA A 381 -17.64 20.02 -13.61
N GLN A 382 -18.10 21.06 -14.31
CA GLN A 382 -18.21 21.06 -15.78
C GLN A 382 -16.86 20.88 -16.50
N ILE A 383 -15.76 21.29 -15.87
CA ILE A 383 -14.42 21.20 -16.45
C ILE A 383 -13.91 19.75 -16.43
N TRP A 384 -14.36 18.98 -15.44
CA TRP A 384 -13.96 17.59 -15.23
C TRP A 384 -15.08 16.60 -15.59
N GLU A 385 -16.15 17.06 -16.22
CA GLU A 385 -17.34 16.25 -16.54
C GLU A 385 -17.01 15.04 -17.43
N ASN A 386 -16.09 15.23 -18.38
CA ASN A 386 -15.61 14.16 -19.27
C ASN A 386 -14.34 13.48 -18.75
N ALA A 387 -13.89 13.78 -17.52
CA ALA A 387 -12.68 13.19 -16.98
C ALA A 387 -12.93 11.80 -16.43
N GLU A 388 -12.04 10.86 -16.77
CA GLU A 388 -12.13 9.49 -16.32
C GLU A 388 -11.06 9.20 -15.26
N PRO A 389 -11.37 8.41 -14.22
CA PRO A 389 -10.36 7.92 -13.30
C PRO A 389 -9.46 6.91 -14.03
N MET A 390 -8.16 7.15 -13.99
CA MET A 390 -7.13 6.31 -14.60
C MET A 390 -6.10 5.87 -13.56
N SER A 391 -5.64 4.63 -13.67
CA SER A 391 -4.45 4.16 -12.95
C SER A 391 -3.20 4.92 -13.41
N LEU A 392 -2.08 4.75 -12.69
CA LEU A 392 -0.81 5.38 -13.08
C LEU A 392 -0.41 5.02 -14.52
N HIS A 393 -0.47 3.74 -14.88
CA HIS A 393 -0.05 3.27 -16.19
C HIS A 393 -0.89 3.89 -17.31
N GLU A 394 -2.22 3.86 -17.17
CA GLU A 394 -3.16 4.46 -18.12
C GLU A 394 -2.96 5.98 -18.25
N ALA A 395 -2.75 6.67 -17.12
CA ALA A 395 -2.49 8.11 -17.11
C ALA A 395 -1.17 8.45 -17.80
N VAL A 396 -0.10 7.71 -17.54
CA VAL A 396 1.21 7.89 -18.19
C VAL A 396 1.07 7.68 -19.70
N GLU A 397 0.49 6.56 -20.13
CA GLU A 397 0.31 6.26 -21.55
C GLU A 397 -0.54 7.30 -22.29
N THR A 398 -1.63 7.75 -21.66
CA THR A 398 -2.56 8.71 -22.26
C THR A 398 -1.99 10.12 -22.34
N VAL A 399 -1.37 10.60 -21.26
CA VAL A 399 -0.94 11.99 -21.15
C VAL A 399 0.39 12.23 -21.86
N LEU A 400 1.32 11.27 -21.86
CA LEU A 400 2.59 11.44 -22.60
C LEU A 400 2.37 11.58 -24.11
N LYS A 401 1.29 10.99 -24.66
CA LYS A 401 0.89 11.13 -26.07
C LYS A 401 0.44 12.56 -26.42
N ARG A 402 0.12 13.42 -25.44
CA ARG A 402 -0.29 14.83 -25.63
C ARG A 402 0.90 15.78 -25.86
N GLY A 403 2.06 15.23 -26.21
CA GLY A 403 3.30 15.97 -26.38
C GLY A 403 4.06 16.15 -25.06
N ALA A 404 4.63 15.08 -24.53
CA ALA A 404 5.61 15.18 -23.45
C ALA A 404 6.93 15.83 -23.93
N THR A 405 7.64 16.50 -23.01
CA THR A 405 9.00 16.96 -23.27
C THR A 405 9.96 15.79 -23.04
N GLN A 406 10.68 15.39 -24.08
CA GLN A 406 11.79 14.45 -23.98
C GLN A 406 13.09 15.20 -23.71
N ARG A 407 13.87 14.74 -22.73
CA ARG A 407 15.17 15.31 -22.38
C ARG A 407 16.30 14.36 -22.78
N ALA A 408 17.50 14.92 -22.94
CA ALA A 408 18.70 14.16 -23.30
C ALA A 408 19.11 13.11 -22.26
N ASP A 409 18.65 13.25 -21.01
CA ASP A 409 18.85 12.26 -19.95
C ASP A 409 17.85 11.09 -20.00
N GLY A 410 17.06 10.98 -21.07
CA GLY A 410 16.06 9.93 -21.28
C GLY A 410 14.74 10.16 -20.53
N SER A 411 14.61 11.25 -19.77
CA SER A 411 13.37 11.54 -19.04
C SER A 411 12.27 12.09 -19.96
N HIS A 412 11.03 11.72 -19.65
CA HIS A 412 9.82 12.26 -20.27
C HIS A 412 9.03 13.05 -19.22
N GLU A 413 8.64 14.27 -19.53
CA GLU A 413 7.90 15.14 -18.60
C GLU A 413 6.69 15.78 -19.30
N TYR A 414 5.51 15.63 -18.71
CA TYR A 414 4.33 16.43 -19.02
C TYR A 414 3.98 17.30 -17.82
N ASN A 415 4.16 18.61 -17.98
CA ASN A 415 3.82 19.59 -16.94
C ASN A 415 2.60 20.41 -17.39
N PRO A 416 1.40 20.18 -16.80
CA PRO A 416 0.16 20.80 -17.25
C PRO A 416 0.15 22.32 -17.06
N ALA A 417 0.90 22.84 -16.07
CA ALA A 417 1.05 24.28 -15.89
C ALA A 417 1.90 24.92 -17.01
N LYS A 418 3.00 24.27 -17.42
CA LYS A 418 3.82 24.74 -18.57
C LYS A 418 3.04 24.65 -19.88
N ARG A 419 2.16 23.65 -20.01
CA ARG A 419 1.25 23.47 -21.16
C ARG A 419 0.05 24.41 -21.16
N LYS A 420 -0.21 25.11 -20.03
CA LYS A 420 -1.36 26.01 -19.85
C LYS A 420 -2.73 25.33 -20.03
N VAL A 421 -2.82 24.05 -19.68
CA VAL A 421 -4.06 23.25 -19.74
C VAL A 421 -4.79 23.16 -18.40
N LEU A 422 -4.22 23.75 -17.33
CA LEU A 422 -4.88 23.78 -16.04
C LEU A 422 -5.98 24.84 -16.01
N PRO A 423 -7.17 24.53 -15.46
CA PRO A 423 -8.25 25.47 -15.43
C PRO A 423 -7.99 26.59 -14.41
N HIS A 424 -8.44 27.79 -14.75
CA HIS A 424 -8.34 28.98 -13.92
C HIS A 424 -9.73 29.48 -13.52
N PRO A 425 -9.90 30.03 -12.31
CA PRO A 425 -11.19 30.57 -11.90
C PRO A 425 -11.59 31.78 -12.77
N PRO A 426 -12.89 31.97 -13.07
CA PRO A 426 -13.39 33.02 -13.96
C PRO A 426 -13.21 34.46 -13.45
N GLY A 427 -12.65 34.66 -12.25
CA GLY A 427 -12.31 35.98 -11.70
C GLY A 427 -11.67 35.89 -10.31
N LYS A 428 -11.07 36.99 -9.82
CA LYS A 428 -10.46 37.06 -8.46
C LYS A 428 -11.48 37.27 -7.35
N THR A 429 -12.70 37.67 -7.69
CA THR A 429 -13.74 37.99 -6.72
C THR A 429 -14.53 36.73 -6.41
N PRO A 430 -14.67 36.32 -5.13
CA PRO A 430 -15.58 35.24 -4.77
C PRO A 430 -16.98 35.64 -5.23
N SER A 431 -17.62 34.83 -6.08
CA SER A 431 -19.03 35.04 -6.46
C SER A 431 -19.97 34.79 -5.27
N SER A 432 -19.49 34.12 -4.23
CA SER A 432 -20.18 33.85 -2.98
C SER A 432 -19.22 33.90 -1.78
N ARG A 433 -19.75 34.19 -0.60
CA ARG A 433 -19.03 34.06 0.68
C ARG A 433 -19.81 33.14 1.59
N ARG A 434 -19.09 32.27 2.31
CA ARG A 434 -19.70 31.36 3.29
C ARG A 434 -20.15 32.15 4.51
N ILE A 435 -21.39 31.93 4.92
CA ILE A 435 -21.95 32.42 6.18
C ILE A 435 -22.12 31.19 7.08
N VAL A 436 -21.54 31.24 8.29
CA VAL A 436 -21.57 30.11 9.23
C VAL A 436 -22.15 30.59 10.55
N PHE A 437 -23.07 29.82 11.11
CA PHE A 437 -23.67 30.05 12.41
C PHE A 437 -23.44 28.83 13.32
N SER A 438 -23.40 29.07 14.62
CA SER A 438 -23.44 28.00 15.63
C SER A 438 -24.61 28.29 16.57
N ARG A 439 -25.46 27.29 16.79
CA ARG A 439 -26.65 27.36 17.63
C ARG A 439 -26.83 26.05 18.41
N PRO A 440 -27.42 26.09 19.62
CA PRO A 440 -27.82 24.90 20.35
C PRO A 440 -28.75 24.00 19.52
N ILE A 441 -28.59 22.67 19.66
CA ILE A 441 -29.36 21.71 18.84
C ILE A 441 -30.86 21.81 19.05
N GLU A 442 -31.30 22.12 20.27
CA GLU A 442 -32.73 22.31 20.57
C GLU A 442 -33.31 23.54 19.84
N GLU A 443 -32.54 24.63 19.70
CA GLU A 443 -32.97 25.78 18.90
C GLU A 443 -33.08 25.45 17.41
N ILE A 444 -32.18 24.61 16.90
CA ILE A 444 -32.22 24.14 15.52
C ILE A 444 -33.47 23.29 15.28
N ARG A 445 -33.83 22.40 16.24
CA ARG A 445 -35.06 21.58 16.17
C ARG A 445 -36.31 22.44 16.15
N ASP A 446 -36.40 23.44 17.04
CA ASP A 446 -37.54 24.36 17.12
C ASP A 446 -37.74 25.13 15.80
N VAL A 447 -36.65 25.66 15.24
CA VAL A 447 -36.69 26.40 13.97
C VAL A 447 -36.99 25.46 12.80
N SER A 448 -36.42 24.24 12.80
CA SER A 448 -36.72 23.20 11.82
C SER A 448 -38.21 22.89 11.79
N LYS A 449 -38.82 22.67 12.97
CA LYS A 449 -40.26 22.40 13.09
C LYS A 449 -41.09 23.55 12.55
N ALA A 450 -40.73 24.79 12.88
CA ALA A 450 -41.45 25.96 12.42
C ALA A 450 -41.35 26.19 10.90
N LEU A 451 -40.24 25.79 10.26
CA LEU A 451 -39.99 26.03 8.84
C LEU A 451 -40.40 24.86 7.93
N PHE A 452 -40.31 23.62 8.41
CA PHE A 452 -40.45 22.40 7.61
C PHE A 452 -41.43 21.35 8.20
N ASP A 453 -42.07 21.66 9.33
CA ASP A 453 -42.98 20.75 10.06
C ASP A 453 -42.32 19.41 10.48
N ARG A 454 -41.00 19.44 10.68
CA ARG A 454 -40.20 18.31 11.17
C ARG A 454 -39.04 18.80 12.04
N GLU A 455 -38.61 18.01 13.01
CA GLU A 455 -37.61 18.41 14.01
C GLU A 455 -36.18 17.98 13.64
N ASP A 456 -36.01 17.10 12.67
CA ASP A 456 -34.76 16.40 12.33
C ASP A 456 -34.12 16.86 11.01
N GLU A 457 -34.50 18.04 10.50
CA GLU A 457 -33.90 18.57 9.28
C GLU A 457 -32.45 19.00 9.52
N LYS A 458 -31.61 18.91 8.47
CA LYS A 458 -30.18 19.21 8.59
C LYS A 458 -29.95 20.68 8.97
N PRO A 459 -29.02 20.99 9.89
CA PRO A 459 -28.74 22.37 10.33
C PRO A 459 -28.45 23.36 9.19
N GLY A 460 -27.77 22.92 8.12
CA GLY A 460 -27.46 23.80 6.99
C GLY A 460 -28.68 24.14 6.14
N ILE A 461 -29.59 23.18 5.91
CA ILE A 461 -30.90 23.41 5.26
C ILE A 461 -31.75 24.40 6.07
N VAL A 462 -31.78 24.24 7.40
CA VAL A 462 -32.48 25.18 8.30
C VAL A 462 -31.87 26.57 8.19
N GLY A 463 -30.54 26.68 8.23
CA GLY A 463 -29.81 27.94 8.08
C GLY A 463 -30.04 28.62 6.73
N GLU A 464 -30.04 27.86 5.65
CA GLU A 464 -30.32 28.35 4.29
C GLU A 464 -31.72 28.96 4.21
N LYS A 465 -32.73 28.24 4.70
CA LYS A 465 -34.12 28.73 4.70
C LYS A 465 -34.30 29.99 5.54
N CYS A 466 -33.65 30.07 6.71
CA CYS A 466 -33.63 31.29 7.50
C CYS A 466 -33.06 32.48 6.71
N PHE A 467 -31.97 32.26 5.97
CA PHE A 467 -31.35 33.30 5.15
C PHE A 467 -32.24 33.71 3.97
N GLU A 468 -32.87 32.75 3.28
CA GLU A 468 -33.83 33.03 2.21
C GLU A 468 -34.98 33.93 2.68
N LEU A 469 -35.57 33.63 3.85
CA LEU A 469 -36.64 34.42 4.43
C LEU A 469 -36.18 35.85 4.77
N ALA A 470 -34.98 35.99 5.32
CA ALA A 470 -34.39 37.29 5.60
C ALA A 470 -34.11 38.09 4.31
N LEU A 471 -33.57 37.43 3.29
CA LEU A 471 -33.28 38.01 1.99
C LEU A 471 -34.55 38.46 1.27
N ALA A 472 -35.61 37.64 1.28
CA ALA A 472 -36.90 37.98 0.72
C ALA A 472 -37.52 39.22 1.38
N ARG A 473 -37.39 39.34 2.71
CA ARG A 473 -37.81 40.55 3.45
C ARG A 473 -36.96 41.77 3.09
N SER A 474 -35.65 41.60 2.94
CA SER A 474 -34.74 42.69 2.54
C SER A 474 -35.05 43.23 1.15
N ARG A 475 -35.28 42.33 0.17
CA ARG A 475 -35.61 42.72 -1.21
C ARG A 475 -36.94 43.47 -1.31
N LYS A 476 -37.93 43.10 -0.48
CA LYS A 476 -39.22 43.82 -0.40
C LYS A 476 -39.13 45.21 0.24
N ARG A 477 -38.07 45.53 1.00
CA ARG A 477 -37.86 46.85 1.61
C ARG A 477 -37.05 47.82 0.75
N GLY A 478 -36.36 47.31 -0.27
CA GLY A 478 -35.56 48.12 -1.20
C GLY A 478 -36.23 48.36 -2.56
N ALA A 479 -37.48 47.94 -2.74
CA ALA A 479 -38.30 48.14 -3.93
C ALA A 479 -39.30 49.28 -3.72
#